data_AF-A0A369XJA3-F1
#
_entry.id   AF-A0A369XJA3-F1
#
_cell.length_a   1.000
_cell.length_b   1.000
_cell.length_c   1.000
_cell.angle_alpha   90.00
_cell.angle_beta   90.00
_cell.angle_gamma   90.00
#
_symmetry.space_group_name_H-M   'P 1'
#
loop_
_entity.id
_entity.type
_entity.pdbx_description
1 polymer ?
#
loop_
_entity_poly.entity_id
_entity_poly.type
_entity_poly.pdbx_seq_one_letter_code
_entity_poly.pdbx_strand_id
1 'polypeptide(L)'
;MGSVSKESFDQFLDSLKEAGVEISNERELRERLAEAQRWRFAFATLAANGRQLGIRFQDPSSGVNDADIHSAFTRFEFPANLESSFAASLRAEH
;
A
#
# COMPACT_ATOMS: atom_id res chain seq x y z
N MET A 1 9.65 19.61 19.78
CA MET A 1 8.56 18.61 19.77
C MET A 1 8.50 18.02 18.39
N GLY A 2 8.62 16.69 18.29
CA GLY A 2 9.03 15.98 17.08
C GLY A 2 8.07 16.16 15.91
N SER A 3 8.57 16.79 14.85
CA SER A 3 8.02 16.67 13.50
C SER A 3 8.16 15.22 13.08
N VAL A 4 7.17 14.37 13.36
CA VAL A 4 7.07 13.09 12.66
C VAL A 4 6.80 13.47 11.20
N SER A 5 7.72 13.07 10.34
CA SER A 5 7.86 13.51 8.96
C SER A 5 6.54 13.51 8.21
N LYS A 6 6.31 14.58 7.45
CA LYS A 6 5.16 14.83 6.57
C LYS A 6 5.14 13.91 5.33
N GLU A 7 5.88 12.82 5.37
CA GLU A 7 5.86 11.70 4.41
C GLU A 7 4.82 10.72 4.93
N SER A 8 3.56 11.06 4.67
CA SER A 8 2.39 10.36 5.22
C SER A 8 2.05 9.14 4.36
N PHE A 9 1.53 8.10 5.01
CA PHE A 9 0.90 6.96 4.33
C PHE A 9 -0.11 7.40 3.27
N ASP A 10 -0.73 8.55 3.45
CA ASP A 10 -1.64 9.15 2.47
C ASP A 10 -0.99 9.42 1.11
N GLN A 11 0.23 9.98 1.08
CA GLN A 11 0.98 10.16 -0.18
C GLN A 11 1.39 8.83 -0.81
N PHE A 12 1.67 7.81 0.01
CA PHE A 12 1.97 6.47 -0.49
C PHE A 12 0.73 5.85 -1.15
N LEU A 13 -0.43 5.90 -0.49
CA LEU A 13 -1.69 5.42 -1.06
C LEU A 13 -2.09 6.19 -2.33
N ASP A 14 -1.84 7.51 -2.36
CA ASP A 14 -2.05 8.32 -3.55
C ASP A 14 -1.14 7.89 -4.71
N SER A 15 0.15 7.64 -4.44
CA SER A 15 1.09 7.13 -5.44
C SER A 15 0.68 5.75 -5.96
N LEU A 16 0.13 4.87 -5.11
CA LEU A 16 -0.39 3.57 -5.56
C LEU A 16 -1.58 3.75 -6.51
N LYS A 17 -2.50 4.67 -6.21
CA LYS A 17 -3.65 4.97 -7.08
C LYS A 17 -3.22 5.59 -8.40
N GLU A 18 -2.27 6.51 -8.37
CA GLU A 18 -1.65 7.10 -9.57
C GLU A 18 -0.98 6.01 -10.42
N ALA A 19 -0.40 4.99 -9.79
CA ALA A 19 0.15 3.82 -10.47
C ALA A 19 -0.92 2.87 -11.03
N GLY A 20 -2.21 3.12 -10.81
CA GLY A 20 -3.32 2.30 -11.28
C GLY A 20 -3.78 1.21 -10.31
N VAL A 21 -3.31 1.22 -9.05
CA VAL A 21 -3.76 0.26 -8.03
C VAL A 21 -5.11 0.71 -7.46
N GLU A 22 -6.12 -0.16 -7.58
CA GLU A 22 -7.41 0.06 -6.93
C GLU A 22 -7.39 -0.50 -5.49
N ILE A 23 -7.77 0.35 -4.54
CA ILE A 23 -7.79 0.00 -3.12
C ILE A 23 -9.25 -0.12 -2.67
N SER A 24 -9.70 -1.36 -2.50
CA SER A 24 -10.99 -1.65 -1.88
C SER A 24 -10.95 -1.32 -0.39
N ASN A 25 -12.00 -0.67 0.09
CA ASN A 25 -12.15 -0.27 1.49
C ASN A 25 -11.01 0.66 1.99
N GLU A 26 -10.55 1.60 1.16
CA GLU A 26 -9.46 2.56 1.46
C GLU A 26 -9.65 3.30 2.79
N ARG A 27 -10.88 3.64 3.17
CA ARG A 27 -11.16 4.33 4.44
C ARG A 27 -10.64 3.53 5.63
N GLU A 28 -11.00 2.26 5.69
CA GLU A 28 -10.57 1.35 6.76
C GLU A 28 -9.04 1.16 6.75
N LEU A 29 -8.44 1.06 5.56
CA LEU A 29 -6.98 0.99 5.43
C LEU A 29 -6.31 2.25 6.01
N ARG A 30 -6.80 3.44 5.64
CA ARG A 30 -6.30 4.72 6.16
C ARG A 30 -6.48 4.84 7.66
N GLU A 31 -7.63 4.43 8.19
CA GLU A 31 -7.90 4.45 9.62
C GLU A 31 -6.91 3.56 10.39
N ARG A 32 -6.72 2.31 9.96
CA ARG A 32 -5.73 1.40 10.59
C ARG A 32 -4.30 1.91 10.47
N LEU A 33 -3.94 2.53 9.35
CA LEU A 33 -2.62 3.14 9.16
C LEU A 33 -2.41 4.37 10.04
N ALA A 34 -3.44 5.20 10.22
CA ALA A 34 -3.41 6.38 11.08
C ALA A 34 -3.40 6.01 12.57
N GLU A 35 -4.12 4.96 12.95
CA GLU A 35 -4.15 4.43 14.32
C GLU A 35 -2.81 3.75 14.68
N ALA A 36 -2.13 3.14 13.71
CA ALA A 36 -0.88 2.46 13.94
C ALA A 36 0.28 3.45 14.14
N GLN A 37 0.93 3.37 15.31
CA GLN A 37 2.19 4.09 15.57
C GLN A 37 3.29 3.77 14.54
N ARG A 38 3.20 2.62 13.88
CA ARG A 38 4.09 2.18 12.79
C ARG A 38 3.26 1.77 11.56
N TRP A 39 2.76 2.75 10.82
CA TRP A 39 1.93 2.51 9.63
C TRP A 39 2.60 1.58 8.60
N ARG A 40 3.93 1.63 8.41
CA ARG A 40 4.66 0.73 7.48
C ARG A 40 4.47 -0.76 7.83
N PHE A 41 4.50 -1.08 9.13
CA PHE A 41 4.26 -2.44 9.61
C PHE A 41 2.78 -2.81 9.53
N ALA A 42 1.88 -1.88 9.86
CA ALA A 42 0.46 -2.09 9.69
C ALA A 42 0.11 -2.36 8.22
N PHE A 43 0.68 -1.59 7.29
CA PHE A 43 0.53 -1.81 5.85
C PHE A 43 1.00 -3.21 5.45
N ALA A 44 2.20 -3.64 5.86
CA ALA A 44 2.70 -4.99 5.60
C ALA A 44 1.68 -6.07 6.03
N THR A 45 1.16 -5.92 7.24
CA THR A 45 0.17 -6.83 7.82
C THR A 45 -1.16 -6.75 7.09
N LEU A 46 -1.59 -5.56 6.67
CA LEU A 46 -2.84 -5.33 5.93
C LEU A 46 -2.73 -5.77 4.47
N ALA A 47 -1.57 -5.71 3.84
CA ALA A 47 -1.35 -6.29 2.52
C ALA A 47 -1.51 -7.83 2.58
N ALA A 48 -1.03 -8.46 3.65
CA ALA A 48 -1.15 -9.91 3.84
C ALA A 48 -2.52 -10.37 4.39
N ASN A 49 -3.08 -9.65 5.39
CA ASN A 49 -4.27 -10.04 6.15
C ASN A 49 -5.48 -9.11 5.92
N GLY A 50 -5.33 -8.05 5.12
CA GLY A 50 -6.39 -7.06 4.86
C GLY A 50 -7.62 -7.65 4.21
N ARG A 51 -7.50 -8.82 3.56
CA ARG A 51 -8.66 -9.58 3.05
C ARG A 51 -9.69 -9.88 4.14
N GLN A 52 -9.28 -10.09 5.39
CA GLN A 52 -10.21 -10.31 6.50
C GLN A 52 -10.98 -9.05 6.91
N LEU A 53 -10.42 -7.87 6.59
CA LEU A 53 -11.00 -6.55 6.85
C LEU A 53 -11.69 -5.96 5.61
N GLY A 54 -11.82 -6.74 4.53
CA GLY A 54 -12.35 -6.28 3.24
C GLY A 54 -11.43 -5.33 2.48
N ILE A 55 -10.19 -5.15 2.94
CA ILE A 55 -9.17 -4.34 2.25
C ILE A 55 -8.49 -5.23 1.21
N ARG A 56 -8.57 -4.82 -0.06
CA ARG A 56 -7.91 -5.50 -1.17
C ARG A 56 -7.25 -4.50 -2.09
N PHE A 57 -6.13 -4.92 -2.65
CA PHE A 57 -5.38 -4.18 -3.66
C PHE A 57 -5.55 -4.94 -4.97
N GLN A 58 -6.12 -4.27 -5.96
CA GLN A 58 -6.48 -4.87 -7.23
C GLN A 58 -5.86 -4.06 -8.36
N ASP A 59 -5.53 -4.76 -9.45
CA ASP A 59 -5.15 -4.16 -10.72
C ASP A 59 -6.33 -4.30 -11.68
N PRO A 60 -7.26 -3.32 -11.73
CA PRO A 60 -8.48 -3.45 -12.52
C PRO A 60 -8.23 -3.42 -14.02
N SER A 61 -7.04 -2.98 -14.48
CA SER A 61 -6.77 -2.73 -15.90
C SER A 61 -5.66 -3.60 -16.49
N SER A 62 -5.11 -4.58 -15.77
CA SER A 62 -3.93 -5.37 -16.23
C SER A 62 -2.76 -4.45 -16.61
N GLY A 63 -2.68 -3.28 -15.97
CA GLY A 63 -1.98 -2.10 -16.47
C GLY A 63 -1.42 -1.22 -15.36
N VAL A 64 -1.34 -1.75 -14.13
CA VAL A 64 -0.57 -1.11 -13.07
C VAL A 64 0.84 -0.81 -13.55
N ASN A 65 1.31 0.41 -13.31
CA ASN A 65 2.66 0.77 -13.63
C ASN A 65 3.60 0.24 -12.54
N ASP A 66 4.16 -0.95 -12.74
CA ASP A 66 5.13 -1.57 -11.83
C ASP A 66 6.28 -0.60 -11.48
N ALA A 67 6.68 0.28 -12.41
CA ALA A 67 7.73 1.26 -12.17
C ALA A 67 7.32 2.35 -11.17
N ASP A 68 6.06 2.79 -11.20
CA ASP A 68 5.52 3.76 -10.22
C ASP A 68 5.30 3.08 -8.86
N ILE A 69 4.82 1.85 -8.83
CA ILE A 69 4.72 1.05 -7.60
C ILE A 69 6.12 0.91 -6.98
N HIS A 70 7.10 0.46 -7.76
CA HIS A 70 8.48 0.32 -7.31
C HIS A 70 9.08 1.65 -6.82
N SER A 71 8.81 2.74 -7.54
CA SER A 71 9.26 4.08 -7.15
C SER A 71 8.61 4.53 -5.84
N ALA A 72 7.31 4.27 -5.64
CA ALA A 72 6.63 4.54 -4.39
C ALA A 72 7.25 3.72 -3.25
N PHE A 73 7.36 2.40 -3.40
CA PHE A 73 7.95 1.54 -2.37
C PHE A 73 9.39 1.95 -2.01
N THR A 74 10.21 2.26 -3.01
CA THR A 74 11.58 2.75 -2.81
C THR A 74 11.62 4.09 -2.10
N ARG A 75 10.75 5.04 -2.49
CA ARG A 75 10.64 6.37 -1.87
C ARG A 75 10.25 6.30 -0.39
N PHE A 76 9.38 5.36 -0.03
CA PHE A 76 8.97 5.12 1.36
C PHE A 76 9.85 4.08 2.08
N GLU A 77 11.00 3.74 1.49
CA GLU A 77 12.01 2.81 2.01
C GLU A 77 11.46 1.41 2.37
N PHE A 78 10.40 0.95 1.70
CA PHE A 78 9.87 -0.38 1.97
C PHE A 78 10.88 -1.47 1.56
N PRO A 79 10.96 -2.57 2.32
CA PRO A 79 11.83 -3.68 1.95
C PRO A 79 11.32 -4.36 0.67
N ALA A 80 12.24 -4.71 -0.23
CA ALA A 80 11.92 -5.36 -1.52
C ALA A 80 11.09 -6.66 -1.38
N ASN A 81 11.21 -7.37 -0.25
CA ASN A 81 10.38 -8.55 0.02
C ASN A 81 8.89 -8.21 0.14
N LEU A 82 8.56 -7.04 0.70
CA LEU A 82 7.19 -6.58 0.87
C LEU A 82 6.61 -6.11 -0.47
N GLU A 83 7.39 -5.38 -1.26
CA GLU A 83 7.03 -5.02 -2.64
C GLU A 83 6.73 -6.27 -3.47
N SER A 84 7.63 -7.26 -3.44
CA SER A 84 7.47 -8.51 -4.19
C SER A 84 6.23 -9.30 -3.74
N SER A 85 5.98 -9.38 -2.43
CA SER A 85 4.76 -10.01 -1.89
C SER A 85 3.49 -9.24 -2.28
N PHE A 86 3.56 -7.91 -2.35
CA PHE A 86 2.45 -7.05 -2.74
C PHE A 86 2.13 -7.20 -4.23
N ALA A 87 3.13 -7.09 -5.10
CA ALA A 87 3.00 -7.29 -6.54
C ALA A 87 2.51 -8.71 -6.87
N ALA A 88 3.00 -9.72 -6.15
CA ALA A 88 2.49 -11.10 -6.27
C ALA A 88 1.02 -11.21 -5.84
N SER A 89 0.62 -10.52 -4.77
CA SER A 89 -0.77 -10.52 -4.29
C SER A 89 -1.72 -9.83 -5.28
N LEU A 90 -1.28 -8.72 -5.90
CA LEU A 90 -2.01 -8.03 -6.97
C LEU A 90 -2.28 -8.96 -8.17
N ARG A 91 -1.24 -9.67 -8.64
CA ARG A 91 -1.35 -10.59 -9.77
C ARG A 91 -2.13 -11.87 -9.48
N ALA A 92 -2.19 -12.27 -8.21
CA ALA A 92 -2.91 -13.47 -7.77
C ALA A 92 -4.43 -13.28 -7.67
N GLU A 93 -4.93 -12.05 -7.70
CA GLU A 93 -6.38 -11.75 -7.70
C GLU A 93 -6.95 -11.57 -9.13
N HIS A 94 -6.18 -11.92 -10.17
CA HIS A 94 -6.56 -11.80 -11.59
C HIS A 94 -7.00 -13.15 -12.22
#